data_AF-A0AAV6DGF5-F1
#
_entry.id   AF-A0AAV6DGF5-F1
#
_cell.length_a   1.000
_cell.length_b   1.000
_cell.length_c   1.000
_cell.angle_alpha   90.00
_cell.angle_beta   90.00
_cell.angle_gamma   90.00
#
_symmetry.space_group_name_H-M   'P 1'
#
loop_
_entity.id
_entity.type
_entity.pdbx_description
1 polymer ?
#
loop_
_entity_poly.entity_id
_entity_poly.type
_entity_poly.pdbx_seq_one_letter_code
_entity_poly.pdbx_strand_id
1 'polypeptide(L)'
;MPRLILTTVALLLAAAAAPALAADGWVLWIQGNDSPWDSVSTFETREECAGALHQQAQAVEKLGLKVTETPGASFSAADTDRAFKGQCLVANADPQATATK
;
A
#
# COMPACT_ATOMS: atom_id res chain seq x y z
N MET A 1 48.47 -8.71 27.27
CA MET A 1 48.74 -8.54 25.83
C MET A 1 47.60 -9.19 25.06
N PRO A 2 47.00 -8.48 24.09
CA PRO A 2 45.75 -8.86 23.42
C PRO A 2 46.00 -9.70 22.16
N ARG A 3 44.99 -10.48 21.75
CA ARG A 3 44.64 -10.82 20.35
C ARG A 3 43.32 -11.60 20.40
N LEU A 4 42.20 -10.96 20.04
CA LEU A 4 41.60 -10.95 18.69
C LEU A 4 41.24 -12.37 18.21
N ILE A 5 40.08 -12.70 17.66
CA ILE A 5 38.78 -12.06 17.47
C ILE A 5 38.01 -13.04 16.54
N LEU A 6 36.67 -12.96 16.54
CA LEU A 6 35.76 -13.44 15.50
C LEU A 6 35.56 -14.96 15.34
N THR A 7 34.30 -15.38 15.45
CA THR A 7 33.51 -16.26 14.54
C THR A 7 32.44 -16.94 15.41
N THR A 8 31.13 -16.83 15.21
CA THR A 8 30.33 -16.57 14.01
C THR A 8 28.94 -16.21 14.52
N VAL A 9 28.59 -14.92 14.55
CA VAL A 9 27.19 -14.49 14.69
C VAL A 9 26.62 -14.51 13.29
N ALA A 10 26.12 -15.68 12.89
CA ALA A 10 25.27 -15.82 11.72
C ALA A 10 23.85 -15.35 12.09
N LEU A 11 23.68 -14.04 12.37
CA LEU A 11 22.37 -13.40 12.20
C LEU A 11 22.24 -13.12 10.71
N LEU A 12 21.85 -14.16 9.97
CA LEU A 12 21.40 -14.03 8.60
C LEU A 12 20.20 -13.07 8.61
N LEU A 13 20.47 -11.93 7.97
CA LEU A 13 19.56 -10.91 7.50
C LEU A 13 18.11 -11.38 7.51
N ALA A 14 17.30 -10.75 8.38
CA ALA A 14 15.89 -10.58 8.12
C ALA A 14 15.80 -9.69 6.86
N ALA A 15 15.97 -10.32 5.69
CA ALA A 15 15.50 -9.76 4.44
C ALA A 15 14.01 -9.54 4.65
N ALA A 16 13.62 -8.28 4.77
CA ALA A 16 12.24 -7.89 4.55
C ALA A 16 11.84 -8.57 3.25
N ALA A 17 10.97 -9.58 3.36
CA ALA A 17 10.40 -10.25 2.21
C ALA A 17 9.51 -9.21 1.53
N ALA A 18 10.11 -8.35 0.72
CA ALA A 18 9.39 -7.72 -0.37
C ALA A 18 9.01 -8.91 -1.26
N PRO A 19 7.70 -9.26 -1.38
CA PRO A 19 7.31 -10.26 -2.34
C PRO A 19 7.84 -9.76 -3.69
N ALA A 20 8.62 -10.60 -4.36
CA ALA A 20 9.01 -10.34 -5.75
C ALA A 20 7.72 -10.42 -6.56
N LEU A 21 6.97 -9.33 -6.61
CA LEU A 21 5.78 -9.23 -7.44
C LEU A 21 6.27 -9.45 -8.85
N ALA A 22 5.84 -10.57 -9.44
CA ALA A 22 5.84 -10.71 -10.87
C ALA A 22 5.23 -9.43 -11.47
N ALA A 23 5.62 -9.08 -12.70
CA ALA A 23 5.13 -7.89 -13.40
C ALA A 23 3.59 -7.80 -13.50
N ASP A 24 2.89 -8.87 -13.12
CA ASP A 24 1.44 -9.08 -13.11
C ASP A 24 0.77 -8.91 -11.73
N GLY A 25 1.52 -8.55 -10.67
CA GLY A 25 0.98 -8.34 -9.33
C GLY A 25 0.17 -7.05 -9.18
N TRP A 26 -0.68 -6.98 -8.15
CA TRP A 26 -1.47 -5.80 -7.79
C TRP A 26 -0.91 -5.12 -6.54
N VAL A 27 -0.96 -3.80 -6.51
CA VAL A 27 -0.45 -2.97 -5.43
C VAL A 27 -1.57 -2.05 -4.95
N LEU A 28 -1.76 -2.05 -3.64
CA LEU A 28 -2.66 -1.13 -2.96
C LEU A 28 -1.90 0.15 -2.62
N TRP A 29 -2.29 1.21 -3.29
CA TRP A 29 -1.76 2.55 -3.10
C TRP A 29 -2.72 3.37 -2.24
N ILE A 30 -2.17 4.12 -1.29
CA ILE A 30 -2.93 5.04 -0.44
C ILE A 30 -2.26 6.41 -0.46
N GLN A 31 -3.09 7.44 -0.50
CA GLN A 31 -2.67 8.83 -0.38
C GLN A 31 -3.53 9.51 0.69
N GLY A 32 -2.89 10.03 1.74
CA GLY A 32 -3.50 11.01 2.63
C GLY A 32 -3.34 12.44 2.09
N ASN A 33 -4.12 13.39 2.58
CA ASN A 33 -4.16 14.83 2.21
C ASN A 33 -3.13 15.28 1.16
N ASP A 34 -1.97 15.71 1.66
CA ASP A 34 -0.84 16.24 0.91
C ASP A 34 0.35 15.27 0.94
N SER A 35 0.10 14.02 1.35
CA SER A 35 1.12 12.99 1.33
C SER A 35 1.30 12.46 -0.10
N PRO A 36 2.52 12.08 -0.50
CA PRO A 36 2.69 11.32 -1.72
C PRO A 36 1.92 9.99 -1.63
N TRP A 37 1.64 9.39 -2.78
CA TRP A 37 1.13 8.02 -2.82
C TRP A 37 2.15 7.06 -2.19
N ASP A 38 1.67 6.20 -1.32
CA ASP A 38 2.44 5.17 -0.65
C ASP A 38 1.85 3.79 -0.94
N SER A 39 2.73 2.80 -1.15
CA SER A 39 2.32 1.42 -1.38
C SER A 39 2.17 0.71 -0.03
N VAL A 40 0.96 0.31 0.32
CA VAL A 40 0.68 -0.30 1.63
C VAL A 40 0.95 -1.80 1.60
N SER A 41 0.45 -2.46 0.56
CA SER A 41 0.51 -3.91 0.42
C SER A 41 0.46 -4.30 -1.06
N THR A 42 0.85 -5.53 -1.32
CA THR A 42 0.94 -6.08 -2.65
C THR A 42 0.32 -7.46 -2.68
N PHE A 43 -0.41 -7.76 -3.75
CA PHE A 43 -1.32 -8.88 -3.87
C PHE A 43 -1.09 -9.61 -5.20
N GLU A 44 -1.38 -10.90 -5.24
CA GLU A 44 -1.24 -11.69 -6.46
C GLU A 44 -2.40 -11.41 -7.43
N THR A 45 -3.59 -11.13 -6.90
CA THR A 45 -4.80 -10.93 -7.68
C THR A 45 -5.45 -9.56 -7.47
N ARG A 46 -6.28 -9.14 -8.43
CA ARG A 46 -7.06 -7.91 -8.34
C ARG A 46 -8.06 -7.99 -7.21
N GLU A 47 -8.71 -9.15 -7.05
CA GLU A 47 -9.77 -9.39 -6.10
C GLU A 47 -9.28 -9.29 -4.65
N GLU A 48 -8.07 -9.79 -4.37
CA GLU A 48 -7.43 -9.64 -3.05
C GLU A 48 -7.09 -8.18 -2.76
N CYS A 49 -6.53 -7.46 -3.75
CA CYS A 49 -6.28 -6.03 -3.60
C CYS A 49 -7.58 -5.27 -3.37
N ALA A 50 -8.63 -5.55 -4.14
CA ALA A 50 -9.94 -4.94 -4.02
C ALA A 50 -10.57 -5.21 -2.64
N GLY A 51 -10.42 -6.42 -2.11
CA GLY A 51 -10.85 -6.75 -0.75
C GLY A 51 -10.13 -5.91 0.30
N ALA A 52 -8.81 -5.78 0.19
CA ALA A 52 -8.01 -4.94 1.09
C ALA A 52 -8.36 -3.44 0.96
N LEU A 53 -8.55 -2.94 -0.27
CA LEU A 53 -9.01 -1.59 -0.56
C LEU A 53 -10.35 -1.31 0.12
N HIS A 54 -11.30 -2.24 0.02
CA HIS A 54 -12.61 -2.12 0.66
C HIS A 54 -12.51 -2.10 2.19
N GLN A 55 -11.64 -2.93 2.79
CA GLN A 55 -11.39 -2.87 4.24
C GLN A 55 -10.83 -1.51 4.67
N GLN A 56 -9.98 -0.90 3.85
CA GLN A 56 -9.39 0.41 4.11
C GLN A 56 -10.43 1.53 3.96
N ALA A 57 -11.26 1.47 2.92
CA ALA A 57 -12.43 2.33 2.76
C ALA A 57 -13.34 2.26 4.00
N GLN A 58 -13.72 1.06 4.45
CA GLN A 58 -14.53 0.86 5.65
C GLN A 58 -13.86 1.41 6.92
N ALA A 59 -12.53 1.28 7.05
CA ALA A 59 -11.80 1.87 8.18
C ALA A 59 -11.87 3.41 8.15
N VAL A 60 -11.73 4.02 6.97
CA VAL A 60 -11.84 5.48 6.79
C VAL A 60 -13.27 5.96 7.05
N GLU A 61 -14.29 5.20 6.65
CA GLU A 61 -15.69 5.50 6.96
C GLU A 61 -15.94 5.54 8.48
N LYS A 62 -15.34 4.60 9.23
CA LYS A 62 -15.41 4.58 10.69
C LYS A 62 -14.71 5.77 11.37
N LEU A 63 -13.82 6.47 10.66
CA LEU A 63 -13.21 7.73 11.14
C LEU A 63 -14.15 8.94 10.96
N GLY A 64 -15.36 8.72 10.45
CA GLY A 64 -16.38 9.75 10.23
C GLY A 64 -16.25 10.46 8.89
N LEU A 65 -15.40 9.95 7.98
CA LEU A 65 -15.24 10.47 6.63
C LEU A 65 -16.27 9.81 5.70
N LYS A 66 -16.88 10.60 4.83
CA LYS A 66 -17.77 10.05 3.81
C LYS A 66 -16.93 9.42 2.70
N VAL A 67 -17.02 8.10 2.57
CA VAL A 67 -16.30 7.36 1.54
C VAL A 67 -17.13 7.26 0.27
N THR A 68 -16.48 7.51 -0.86
CA THR A 68 -16.98 7.21 -2.20
C THR A 68 -16.08 6.14 -2.79
N GLU A 69 -16.62 4.95 -2.99
CA GLU A 69 -15.89 3.78 -3.50
C GLU A 69 -16.31 3.46 -4.93
N THR A 70 -15.32 3.18 -5.78
CA THR A 70 -15.50 2.50 -7.07
C THR A 70 -15.12 1.04 -6.87
N PRO A 71 -16.09 0.11 -6.87
CA PRO A 71 -15.86 -1.29 -6.53
C PRO A 71 -14.68 -1.90 -7.30
N GLY A 72 -13.69 -2.38 -6.54
CA GLY A 72 -12.51 -3.06 -7.08
C GLY A 72 -11.58 -2.20 -7.93
N ALA A 73 -11.63 -0.87 -7.77
CA ALA A 73 -10.71 0.05 -8.45
C ALA A 73 -10.11 1.07 -7.48
N SER A 74 -10.94 1.88 -6.82
CA SER A 74 -10.47 2.99 -5.99
C SER A 74 -11.49 3.41 -4.93
N PHE A 75 -11.04 4.17 -3.94
CA PHE A 75 -11.91 4.95 -3.07
C PHE A 75 -11.34 6.35 -2.87
N SER A 76 -12.23 7.28 -2.52
CA SER A 76 -11.86 8.59 -2.03
C SER A 76 -12.78 8.97 -0.88
N ALA A 77 -12.22 9.61 0.14
CA ALA A 77 -12.97 10.13 1.27
C ALA A 77 -12.34 11.45 1.68
N ALA A 78 -13.15 12.50 1.83
CA ALA A 78 -12.64 13.80 2.25
C ALA A 78 -13.67 14.56 3.08
N ASP A 79 -13.17 15.36 4.01
CA ASP A 79 -13.88 16.42 4.71
C ASP A 79 -13.08 17.73 4.59
N THR A 80 -13.36 18.71 5.46
CA THR A 80 -12.75 20.04 5.41
C THR A 80 -11.26 20.03 5.79
N ASP A 81 -10.81 19.04 6.57
CA ASP A 81 -9.46 18.99 7.14
C ASP A 81 -8.66 17.77 6.67
N ARG A 82 -9.35 16.73 6.18
CA ARG A 82 -8.77 15.41 5.88
C ARG A 82 -9.20 14.91 4.51
N ALA A 83 -8.30 14.26 3.81
CA ALA A 83 -8.56 13.55 2.58
C ALA A 83 -7.76 12.25 2.57
N PHE A 84 -8.42 11.19 2.10
CA PHE A 84 -7.84 9.88 1.90
C PHE A 84 -8.28 9.37 0.54
N LYS A 85 -7.33 8.81 -0.20
CA LYS A 85 -7.57 8.16 -1.47
C LYS A 85 -6.88 6.80 -1.42
N GLY A 86 -7.52 5.82 -2.03
CA GLY A 86 -6.93 4.52 -2.24
C GLY A 86 -7.21 4.00 -3.64
N GLN A 87 -6.29 3.21 -4.18
CA GLN A 87 -6.49 2.55 -5.46
C GLN A 87 -5.68 1.27 -5.55
N CYS A 88 -6.25 0.30 -6.26
CA CYS A 88 -5.59 -0.92 -6.63
C CYS A 88 -5.09 -0.79 -8.06
N LEU A 89 -3.77 -0.90 -8.24
CA LEU A 89 -3.13 -0.80 -9.54
C LEU A 89 -2.22 -2.00 -9.78
N VAL A 90 -1.95 -2.33 -11.03
CA VAL A 90 -0.88 -3.30 -11.34
C VAL A 90 0.47 -2.73 -10.91
N ALA A 91 1.42 -3.60 -10.54
CA ALA A 91 2.67 -3.21 -9.88
C ALA A 91 3.53 -2.17 -10.63
N ASN A 92 3.40 -2.13 -11.96
CA ASN A 92 4.14 -1.20 -12.83
C ASN A 92 3.35 0.07 -13.21
N ALA A 93 2.15 0.26 -12.67
CA ALA A 93 1.34 1.43 -12.96
C ALA A 93 1.69 2.61 -12.02
N ASP A 94 1.67 3.81 -12.59
CA ASP A 94 1.88 5.04 -11.82
C ASP A 94 0.58 5.46 -11.09
N PRO A 95 0.60 5.55 -9.75
CA PRO A 95 -0.56 6.01 -8.99
C PRO A 95 -0.92 7.48 -9.23
N GLN A 96 0.03 8.33 -9.62
CA GLN A 96 -0.26 9.74 -9.93
C GLN A 96 -0.99 9.91 -11.25
N ALA A 97 -0.55 9.21 -12.30
CA ALA A 97 -1.18 9.25 -13.61
C ALA A 97 -2.66 8.82 -13.57
N THR A 98 -3.02 7.88 -12.70
CA THR A 98 -4.38 7.32 -12.61
C THR A 98 -5.32 8.19 -11.77
N ALA A 99 -4.79 8.95 -10.80
CA ALA A 99 -5.57 9.81 -9.91
C ALA A 99 -6.07 11.12 -10.57
N THR A 100 -5.60 11.44 -11.77
CA THR A 100 -5.83 12.73 -12.46
C THR A 100 -6.93 12.64 -13.53
N LYS A 101 -7.62 11.49 -13.64
CA LYS A 101 -8.65 11.23 -14.65
C LYS A 101 -10.02 11.06 -14.01
#